data_AF-A0A8T1R819-F1
#
_entry.id   AF-A0A8T1R819-F1
#
_cell.length_a   1.000
_cell.length_b   1.000
_cell.length_c   1.000
_cell.angle_alpha   90.00
_cell.angle_beta   90.00
_cell.angle_gamma   90.00
#
_symmetry.space_group_name_H-M   'P 1'
#
loop_
_entity.id
_entity.type
_entity.pdbx_description
1 polymer ?
#
loop_
_entity_poly.entity_id
_entity_poly.type
_entity_poly.pdbx_seq_one_letter_code
_entity_poly.pdbx_strand_id
1 'polypeptide(L)'
;MAIQRVEVGERGLVASKNIRKGEKLLFVPPSLVITADSEWSCAEAGKVLKQNSVPDWPLLATYLISEASQMKSSRWRNYISALPRQPYSLLYWTRAELDRYLEASQIRERAIERITDVIGTYDDLRLRIFSNYPHLFPEEVFNIETFKWSFGILFSRLVRLPSMDGRVALVPWADMMNHSCEVDTFLDYDKPSKGVVFTTDRPYEPGEQVYISYGKKSNGELLLSYGFVPKEGTNPSDSVELSLSLEKSDKCYKEKLEALRKYELSTSQCFPIQITGWPVELMAYAYLAVSPPSMSRQFKEMSAVASNKNTTKKDLRYPEIEEQALQFILDACESSLSKYNKFLQSSGSMDLDVTSPKQLNRRLFLKQLAVDLCTSERRILFRTQYILRRRLRDIRSGELRALRLFDGLRKLFN
;
A
#
# COMPACT_ATOMS: atom_id res chain seq x y z
N MET A 1 -2.17 17.57 -25.71
CA MET A 1 -3.00 16.73 -24.82
C MET A 1 -4.19 17.55 -24.36
N ALA A 2 -5.32 16.91 -24.07
CA ALA A 2 -6.50 17.55 -23.51
C ALA A 2 -7.03 16.73 -22.31
N ILE A 3 -7.66 17.39 -21.34
CA ILE A 3 -8.40 16.71 -20.27
C ILE A 3 -9.72 16.21 -20.87
N GLN A 4 -9.97 14.92 -20.80
CA GLN A 4 -11.22 14.31 -21.26
C GLN A 4 -11.82 13.42 -20.18
N ARG A 5 -13.13 13.12 -20.30
CA ARG A 5 -13.74 12.05 -19.51
C ARG A 5 -13.25 10.70 -20.04
N VAL A 6 -12.90 9.82 -19.13
CA VAL A 6 -12.32 8.49 -19.43
C VAL A 6 -12.95 7.45 -18.51
N GLU A 7 -12.89 6.17 -18.90
CA GLU A 7 -13.46 5.08 -18.12
C GLU A 7 -12.77 4.90 -16.75
N VAL A 8 -11.45 5.04 -16.70
CA VAL A 8 -10.64 4.90 -15.48
C VAL A 8 -10.26 6.27 -14.94
N GLY A 9 -10.66 6.58 -13.69
CA GLY A 9 -10.28 7.82 -12.99
C GLY A 9 -11.19 9.03 -13.26
N GLU A 10 -12.33 8.84 -13.94
CA GLU A 10 -13.31 9.85 -14.39
C GLU A 10 -12.80 10.88 -15.40
N ARG A 11 -11.58 11.39 -15.21
CA ARG A 11 -10.88 12.35 -16.08
C ARG A 11 -9.44 11.91 -16.28
N GLY A 12 -8.88 12.18 -17.46
CA GLY A 12 -7.49 11.85 -17.80
C GLY A 12 -6.93 12.76 -18.88
N LEU A 13 -5.61 12.74 -19.04
CA LEU A 13 -4.93 13.44 -20.13
C LEU A 13 -4.90 12.56 -21.37
N VAL A 14 -5.50 13.03 -22.46
CA VAL A 14 -5.59 12.31 -23.73
C VAL A 14 -4.74 12.99 -24.80
N ALA A 15 -3.98 12.20 -25.54
CA ALA A 15 -3.17 12.63 -26.67
C ALA A 15 -4.06 13.24 -27.76
N SER A 16 -3.75 14.47 -28.17
CA SER A 16 -4.48 15.18 -29.24
C SER A 16 -3.80 15.06 -30.60
N LYS A 17 -2.58 14.51 -30.61
CA LYS A 17 -1.71 14.29 -31.77
C LYS A 17 -0.76 13.15 -31.44
N ASN A 18 -0.07 12.61 -32.44
CA ASN A 18 1.03 11.67 -32.22
C ASN A 18 2.09 12.28 -31.29
N ILE A 19 2.50 11.51 -30.30
CA ILE A 19 3.53 11.85 -29.32
C ILE A 19 4.65 10.81 -29.44
N ARG A 20 5.90 11.27 -29.41
CA ARG A 20 7.07 10.39 -29.49
C ARG A 20 7.50 9.93 -28.09
N LYS A 21 8.20 8.80 -28.03
CA LYS A 21 8.95 8.39 -26.85
C LYS A 21 10.04 9.41 -26.53
N GLY A 22 10.21 9.74 -25.25
CA GLY A 22 11.19 10.71 -24.76
C GLY A 22 10.76 12.17 -24.91
N GLU A 23 9.53 12.41 -25.37
CA GLU A 23 8.99 13.77 -25.50
C GLU A 23 8.58 14.31 -24.12
N LYS A 24 8.95 15.57 -23.84
CA LYS A 24 8.53 16.30 -22.63
C LYS A 24 7.19 16.97 -22.91
N LEU A 25 6.09 16.41 -22.39
CA LEU A 25 4.74 16.88 -22.72
C LEU A 25 4.16 17.89 -21.73
N LEU A 26 4.70 17.92 -20.52
CA LEU A 26 4.17 18.71 -19.41
C LEU A 26 5.33 19.39 -18.71
N PHE A 27 5.18 20.67 -18.45
CA PHE A 27 6.09 21.47 -17.64
C PHE A 27 5.25 22.26 -16.63
N VAL A 28 5.51 22.05 -15.33
CA VAL A 28 4.94 22.83 -14.24
C VAL A 28 6.05 23.69 -13.63
N PRO A 29 5.96 25.03 -13.73
CA PRO A 29 6.93 25.90 -13.10
C PRO A 29 6.84 25.78 -11.56
N PRO A 30 7.92 26.05 -10.80
CA PRO A 30 7.93 25.93 -9.35
C PRO A 30 6.84 26.76 -8.66
N SER A 31 6.48 27.91 -9.25
CA SER A 31 5.41 28.78 -8.76
C SER A 31 4.01 28.16 -8.81
N LEU A 32 3.84 27.03 -9.52
CA LEU A 32 2.61 26.26 -9.64
C LEU A 32 2.69 24.90 -8.92
N VAL A 33 3.71 24.69 -8.10
CA VAL A 33 3.87 23.48 -7.28
C VAL A 33 3.56 23.82 -5.82
N ILE A 34 2.76 22.98 -5.15
CA ILE A 34 2.43 23.13 -3.74
C ILE A 34 3.32 22.18 -2.93
N THR A 35 4.14 22.74 -2.05
CA THR A 35 5.10 22.03 -1.18
C THR A 35 4.99 22.58 0.25
N ALA A 36 5.66 21.95 1.22
CA ALA A 36 5.73 22.46 2.59
C ALA A 36 6.40 23.85 2.68
N ASP A 37 7.20 24.21 1.68
CA ASP A 37 7.87 25.51 1.59
C ASP A 37 7.00 26.60 0.93
N SER A 38 5.87 26.23 0.32
CA SER A 38 5.00 27.19 -0.36
C SER A 38 4.48 28.28 0.59
N GLU A 39 4.35 29.49 0.06
CA GLU A 39 3.75 30.61 0.78
C GLU A 39 2.23 30.44 0.86
N TRP A 40 1.69 30.68 2.06
CA TRP A 40 0.26 30.59 2.32
C TRP A 40 -0.43 31.91 2.00
N SER A 41 -1.65 31.87 1.46
CA SER A 41 -2.45 33.10 1.32
C SER A 41 -2.72 33.74 2.69
N CYS A 42 -2.92 32.92 3.73
CA CYS A 42 -2.86 33.34 5.12
C CYS A 42 -1.46 33.10 5.70
N ALA A 43 -0.56 34.08 5.52
CA ALA A 43 0.85 33.97 5.94
C ALA A 43 1.01 33.71 7.45
N GLU A 44 0.13 34.28 8.28
CA GLU A 44 0.15 34.09 9.73
C GLU A 44 -0.15 32.63 10.13
N ALA A 45 -1.17 32.01 9.54
CA ALA A 45 -1.48 30.60 9.78
C ALA A 45 -0.30 29.68 9.41
N GLY A 46 0.32 29.92 8.24
CA GLY A 46 1.51 29.17 7.82
C GLY A 46 2.68 29.35 8.78
N LYS A 47 2.91 30.57 9.28
CA LYS A 47 3.97 30.85 10.26
C LYS A 47 3.74 30.14 11.58
N VAL A 48 2.50 30.15 12.11
CA VAL A 48 2.14 29.46 13.36
C VAL A 48 2.43 27.97 13.26
N LEU A 49 2.06 27.30 12.16
CA LEU A 49 2.33 25.87 11.97
C LEU A 49 3.83 25.57 11.88
N LYS A 50 4.59 26.39 11.15
CA LYS A 50 6.06 26.21 11.03
C LYS A 50 6.77 26.42 12.37
N GLN A 51 6.37 27.43 13.15
CA GLN A 51 6.93 27.68 14.50
C GLN A 51 6.65 26.54 15.48
N ASN A 52 5.51 25.84 15.31
CA ASN A 52 5.16 24.67 16.10
C ASN A 52 5.72 23.35 15.52
N SER A 53 6.65 23.43 14.57
CA SER A 53 7.34 22.27 13.96
C SER A 53 6.38 21.20 13.42
N VAL A 54 5.27 21.62 12.83
CA VAL A 54 4.30 20.69 12.24
C VAL A 54 4.94 19.95 11.06
N PRO A 55 4.87 18.60 11.00
CA PRO A 55 5.43 17.83 9.89
C PRO A 55 4.80 18.16 8.53
N ASP A 56 5.51 17.88 7.44
CA ASP A 56 5.11 18.26 6.07
C ASP A 56 3.71 17.82 5.67
N TRP A 57 3.31 16.58 5.98
CA TRP A 57 1.99 16.05 5.62
C TRP A 57 0.84 16.80 6.31
N PRO A 58 0.78 16.89 7.65
CA PRO A 58 -0.22 17.71 8.32
C PRO A 58 -0.15 19.19 7.93
N LEU A 59 1.04 19.76 7.70
CA LEU A 59 1.20 21.14 7.24
C LEU A 59 0.55 21.35 5.86
N LEU A 60 0.86 20.49 4.90
CA LEU A 60 0.25 20.50 3.56
C LEU A 60 -1.26 20.26 3.62
N ALA A 61 -1.71 19.39 4.53
CA ALA A 61 -3.12 19.10 4.70
C ALA A 61 -3.87 20.36 5.18
N THR A 62 -3.34 21.04 6.19
CA THR A 62 -3.89 22.30 6.70
C THR A 62 -3.77 23.42 5.65
N TYR A 63 -2.70 23.43 4.84
CA TYR A 63 -2.54 24.41 3.75
C TYR A 63 -3.67 24.29 2.73
N LEU A 64 -3.94 23.07 2.29
CA LEU A 64 -4.98 22.81 1.31
C LEU A 64 -6.38 23.17 1.85
N ILE A 65 -6.66 22.93 3.13
CA ILE A 65 -7.91 23.37 3.78
C ILE A 65 -8.01 24.90 3.79
N SER A 66 -6.92 25.59 4.16
CA SER A 66 -6.86 27.05 4.19
C SER A 66 -7.10 27.67 2.82
N GLU A 67 -6.50 27.12 1.76
CA GLU A 67 -6.72 27.59 0.38
C GLU A 67 -8.12 27.24 -0.12
N ALA A 68 -8.66 26.09 0.27
CA ALA A 68 -10.01 25.68 -0.10
C ALA A 68 -11.08 26.57 0.55
N SER A 69 -10.92 26.99 1.79
CA SER A 69 -11.88 27.86 2.48
C SER A 69 -11.92 29.28 1.88
N GLN A 70 -10.81 29.73 1.30
CA GLN A 70 -10.69 31.03 0.65
C GLN A 70 -11.26 31.07 -0.78
N MET A 71 -11.70 29.94 -1.35
CA MET A 71 -12.24 29.73 -2.71
C MET A 71 -12.04 30.88 -3.72
N LYS A 72 -12.81 31.97 -3.60
CA LYS A 72 -12.79 33.10 -4.56
C LYS A 72 -11.47 33.88 -4.58
N SER A 73 -10.78 34.02 -3.45
CA SER A 73 -9.51 34.75 -3.33
C SER A 73 -8.28 33.85 -3.45
N SER A 74 -8.43 32.53 -3.33
CA SER A 74 -7.30 31.61 -3.49
C SER A 74 -6.80 31.59 -4.94
N ARG A 75 -5.49 31.72 -5.11
CA ARG A 75 -4.83 31.51 -6.40
C ARG A 75 -5.02 30.08 -6.94
N TRP A 76 -5.32 29.13 -6.07
CA TRP A 76 -5.52 27.72 -6.40
C TRP A 76 -6.97 27.36 -6.69
N ARG A 77 -7.89 28.35 -6.74
CA ARG A 77 -9.34 28.11 -6.91
C ARG A 77 -9.72 27.13 -8.02
N ASN A 78 -9.06 27.23 -9.18
CA ASN A 78 -9.36 26.39 -10.34
C ASN A 78 -8.89 24.95 -10.10
N TYR A 79 -7.71 24.79 -9.49
CA TYR A 79 -7.16 23.50 -9.12
C TYR A 79 -8.03 22.83 -8.04
N ILE A 80 -8.33 23.55 -6.95
CA ILE A 80 -9.14 23.03 -5.84
C ILE A 80 -10.55 22.67 -6.30
N SER A 81 -11.17 23.49 -7.16
CA SER A 81 -12.49 23.18 -7.74
C SER A 81 -12.49 21.94 -8.62
N ALA A 82 -11.33 21.57 -9.17
CA ALA A 82 -11.16 20.37 -9.97
C ALA A 82 -10.87 19.12 -9.12
N LEU A 83 -10.52 19.25 -7.84
CA LEU A 83 -10.25 18.12 -6.96
C LEU A 83 -11.54 17.33 -6.64
N PRO A 84 -11.44 16.01 -6.43
CA PRO A 84 -12.58 15.22 -5.99
C PRO A 84 -13.05 15.68 -4.60
N ARG A 85 -14.37 15.81 -4.43
CA ARG A 85 -14.98 16.14 -3.12
C ARG A 85 -14.93 14.96 -2.16
N GLN A 86 -15.01 13.74 -2.69
CA GLN A 86 -14.93 12.50 -1.92
C GLN A 86 -14.03 11.51 -2.67
N PRO A 87 -12.73 11.49 -2.36
CA PRO A 87 -11.83 10.44 -2.84
C PRO A 87 -12.34 9.05 -2.43
N TYR A 88 -12.19 8.04 -3.28
CA TYR A 88 -12.71 6.69 -3.04
C TYR A 88 -11.77 5.78 -2.24
N SER A 89 -10.67 6.33 -1.70
CA SER A 89 -9.69 5.59 -0.89
C SER A 89 -10.32 4.97 0.37
N LEU A 90 -9.64 3.99 0.96
CA LEU A 90 -10.10 3.33 2.19
C LEU A 90 -10.22 4.27 3.39
N LEU A 91 -9.62 5.48 3.35
CA LEU A 91 -9.79 6.51 4.39
C LEU A 91 -11.28 6.90 4.61
N TYR A 92 -12.12 6.73 3.59
CA TYR A 92 -13.55 7.08 3.62
C TYR A 92 -14.45 5.87 3.85
N TRP A 93 -13.89 4.70 4.11
CA TRP A 93 -14.66 3.51 4.46
C TRP A 93 -14.88 3.52 5.98
N THR A 94 -16.12 3.30 6.39
CA THR A 94 -16.47 3.14 7.80
C THR A 94 -15.90 1.85 8.36
N ARG A 95 -15.76 1.77 9.68
CA ARG A 95 -15.32 0.54 10.34
C ARG A 95 -16.18 -0.67 9.96
N ALA A 96 -17.50 -0.49 9.88
CA ALA A 96 -18.44 -1.53 9.46
C ALA A 96 -18.27 -1.93 7.97
N GLU A 97 -17.97 -0.98 7.08
CA GLU A 97 -17.67 -1.29 5.67
C GLU A 97 -16.35 -2.08 5.56
N LEU A 98 -15.31 -1.68 6.30
CA LEU A 98 -14.03 -2.40 6.33
C LEU A 98 -14.19 -3.82 6.87
N ASP A 99 -14.81 -3.98 8.04
CA ASP A 99 -15.01 -5.29 8.68
C ASP A 99 -15.93 -6.21 7.86
N ARG A 100 -16.86 -5.66 7.09
CA ARG A 100 -17.74 -6.43 6.21
C ARG A 100 -17.05 -6.85 4.91
N TYR A 101 -16.44 -5.89 4.21
CA TYR A 101 -16.00 -6.12 2.83
C TYR A 101 -14.54 -6.55 2.74
N LEU A 102 -13.70 -6.26 3.73
CA LEU A 102 -12.27 -6.60 3.72
C LEU A 102 -11.89 -7.57 4.84
N GLU A 103 -12.84 -8.32 5.41
CA GLU A 103 -12.58 -9.27 6.51
C GLU A 103 -11.44 -10.25 6.20
N ALA A 104 -11.37 -10.74 4.96
CA ALA A 104 -10.37 -11.69 4.52
C ALA A 104 -8.99 -11.04 4.25
N SER A 105 -8.96 -9.76 3.84
CA SER A 105 -7.75 -9.09 3.40
C SER A 105 -7.02 -8.39 4.53
N GLN A 106 -5.70 -8.57 4.58
CA GLN A 106 -4.85 -7.93 5.58
C GLN A 106 -4.74 -6.40 5.38
N ILE A 107 -5.09 -5.89 4.18
CA ILE A 107 -5.14 -4.44 3.93
C ILE A 107 -6.13 -3.73 4.87
N ARG A 108 -7.10 -4.48 5.43
CA ARG A 108 -8.08 -3.98 6.40
C ARG A 108 -7.40 -3.35 7.62
N GLU A 109 -6.40 -4.01 8.18
CA GLU A 109 -5.68 -3.50 9.36
C GLU A 109 -4.91 -2.22 9.01
N ARG A 110 -4.21 -2.18 7.87
CA ARG A 110 -3.52 -0.97 7.38
C ARG A 110 -4.49 0.19 7.13
N ALA A 111 -5.72 -0.08 6.71
CA ALA A 111 -6.76 0.93 6.54
C ALA A 111 -7.24 1.48 7.89
N ILE A 112 -7.46 0.60 8.88
CA ILE A 112 -7.85 0.98 10.25
C ILE A 112 -6.75 1.84 10.90
N GLU A 113 -5.49 1.41 10.80
CA GLU A 113 -4.32 2.16 11.28
C GLU A 113 -4.27 3.55 10.63
N ARG A 114 -4.37 3.63 9.30
CA ARG A 114 -4.36 4.92 8.59
C ARG A 114 -5.48 5.86 9.02
N ILE A 115 -6.69 5.35 9.20
CA ILE A 115 -7.82 6.17 9.68
C ILE A 115 -7.52 6.69 11.09
N THR A 116 -6.99 5.81 11.96
CA THR A 116 -6.62 6.14 13.33
C THR A 116 -5.53 7.21 13.37
N ASP A 117 -4.48 7.07 12.55
CA ASP A 117 -3.35 8.00 12.48
C ASP A 117 -3.80 9.39 12.00
N VAL A 118 -4.67 9.46 10.99
CA VAL A 118 -5.22 10.73 10.48
C VAL A 118 -6.08 11.42 11.55
N ILE A 119 -6.91 10.66 12.27
CA ILE A 119 -7.73 11.19 13.36
C ILE A 119 -6.83 11.68 14.51
N GLY A 120 -5.85 10.86 14.93
CA GLY A 120 -4.91 11.24 15.99
C GLY A 120 -4.09 12.47 15.63
N THR A 121 -3.66 12.60 14.37
CA THR A 121 -2.95 13.79 13.87
C THR A 121 -3.84 15.03 13.93
N TYR A 122 -5.12 14.91 13.56
CA TYR A 122 -6.08 16.01 13.68
C TYR A 122 -6.28 16.42 15.15
N ASP A 123 -6.53 15.45 16.04
CA ASP A 123 -6.78 15.72 17.45
C ASP A 123 -5.57 16.40 18.12
N ASP A 124 -4.36 15.95 17.78
CA ASP A 124 -3.11 16.55 18.24
C ASP A 124 -2.96 18.01 17.76
N LEU A 125 -3.17 18.29 16.47
CA LEU A 125 -3.13 19.67 15.96
C LEU A 125 -4.23 20.56 16.55
N ARG A 126 -5.43 20.00 16.74
CA ARG A 126 -6.56 20.72 17.32
C ARG A 126 -6.22 21.18 18.74
N LEU A 127 -5.76 20.26 19.58
CA LEU A 127 -5.43 20.52 20.97
C LEU A 127 -4.23 21.45 21.13
N ARG A 128 -3.16 21.25 20.35
CA ARG A 128 -1.92 22.03 20.51
C ARG A 128 -1.94 23.38 19.79
N ILE A 129 -2.68 23.50 18.68
CA ILE A 129 -2.59 24.65 17.78
C ILE A 129 -3.97 25.25 17.50
N PHE A 130 -4.90 24.51 16.86
CA PHE A 130 -6.11 25.15 16.32
C PHE A 130 -6.96 25.83 17.40
N SER A 131 -7.15 25.18 18.56
CA SER A 131 -7.88 25.76 19.68
C SER A 131 -7.21 26.99 20.31
N ASN A 132 -5.89 27.14 20.16
CA ASN A 132 -5.15 28.31 20.66
C ASN A 132 -5.20 29.50 19.68
N TYR A 133 -5.51 29.24 18.40
CA TYR A 133 -5.59 30.26 17.35
C TYR A 133 -6.90 30.13 16.54
N PRO A 134 -8.08 30.24 17.18
CA PRO A 134 -9.37 30.00 16.52
C PRO A 134 -9.68 31.01 15.41
N HIS A 135 -9.07 32.20 15.44
CA HIS A 135 -9.18 33.20 14.38
C HIS A 135 -8.42 32.80 13.09
N LEU A 136 -7.37 31.98 13.21
CA LEU A 136 -6.62 31.44 12.07
C LEU A 136 -7.15 30.07 11.63
N PHE A 137 -7.60 29.26 12.61
CA PHE A 137 -8.08 27.91 12.41
C PHE A 137 -9.50 27.71 12.96
N PRO A 138 -10.51 28.39 12.38
CA PRO A 138 -11.90 28.23 12.79
C PRO A 138 -12.37 26.78 12.68
N GLU A 139 -13.07 26.28 13.71
CA GLU A 139 -13.50 24.87 13.80
C GLU A 139 -14.48 24.47 12.68
N GLU A 140 -15.32 25.41 12.22
CA GLU A 140 -16.23 25.19 11.09
C GLU A 140 -15.50 24.94 9.77
N VAL A 141 -14.23 25.35 9.65
CA VAL A 141 -13.38 25.13 8.48
C VAL A 141 -12.37 24.00 8.72
N PHE A 142 -11.68 24.03 9.86
CA PHE A 142 -10.61 23.10 10.22
C PHE A 142 -11.15 22.02 11.17
N ASN A 143 -12.03 21.17 10.64
CA ASN A 143 -12.62 20.04 11.33
C ASN A 143 -12.12 18.70 10.77
N ILE A 144 -12.54 17.60 11.40
CA ILE A 144 -12.15 16.25 10.98
C ILE A 144 -12.60 15.90 9.56
N GLU A 145 -13.71 16.45 9.06
CA GLU A 145 -14.19 16.14 7.71
C GLU A 145 -13.30 16.78 6.64
N THR A 146 -12.97 18.07 6.80
CA THR A 146 -12.06 18.76 5.88
C THR A 146 -10.63 18.24 6.01
N PHE A 147 -10.22 17.82 7.21
CA PHE A 147 -8.92 17.18 7.42
C PHE A 147 -8.81 15.81 6.73
N LYS A 148 -9.84 14.97 6.86
CA LYS A 148 -9.94 13.71 6.10
C LYS A 148 -9.99 13.95 4.60
N TRP A 149 -10.76 14.95 4.13
CA TRP A 149 -10.76 15.38 2.74
C TRP A 149 -9.33 15.68 2.25
N SER A 150 -8.63 16.56 2.97
CA SER A 150 -7.29 16.99 2.61
C SER A 150 -6.28 15.84 2.59
N PHE A 151 -6.26 15.00 3.61
CA PHE A 151 -5.41 13.79 3.60
C PHE A 151 -5.76 12.82 2.47
N GLY A 152 -7.04 12.65 2.14
CA GLY A 152 -7.46 11.85 0.98
C GLY A 152 -6.92 12.40 -0.35
N ILE A 153 -6.87 13.72 -0.50
CA ILE A 153 -6.19 14.37 -1.64
C ILE A 153 -4.68 14.08 -1.58
N LEU A 154 -4.03 14.28 -0.44
CA LEU A 154 -2.59 14.08 -0.31
C LEU A 154 -2.18 12.62 -0.63
N PHE A 155 -2.87 11.62 -0.07
CA PHE A 155 -2.57 10.21 -0.34
C PHE A 155 -2.73 9.82 -1.80
N SER A 156 -3.66 10.45 -2.52
CA SER A 156 -3.96 10.11 -3.91
C SER A 156 -3.20 10.95 -4.94
N ARG A 157 -2.66 12.11 -4.56
CA ARG A 157 -2.11 13.11 -5.51
C ARG A 157 -0.74 13.67 -5.17
N LEU A 158 -0.18 13.40 -3.98
CA LEU A 158 1.20 13.78 -3.71
C LEU A 158 2.15 12.99 -4.60
N VAL A 159 2.98 13.73 -5.32
CA VAL A 159 4.07 13.21 -6.13
C VAL A 159 5.34 13.29 -5.30
N ARG A 160 6.10 12.20 -5.25
CA ARG A 160 7.48 12.21 -4.75
C ARG A 160 8.40 12.61 -5.90
N LEU A 161 9.29 13.58 -5.66
CA LEU A 161 10.22 14.13 -6.64
C LEU A 161 11.65 13.67 -6.34
N PRO A 162 12.14 12.56 -6.93
CA PRO A 162 13.49 12.06 -6.69
C PRO A 162 14.59 13.09 -6.91
N SER A 163 14.47 13.93 -7.93
CA SER A 163 15.47 14.97 -8.26
C SER A 163 15.50 16.15 -7.27
N MET A 164 14.59 16.15 -6.28
CA MET A 164 14.54 17.09 -5.16
C MET A 164 14.64 16.35 -3.82
N ASP A 165 15.61 15.45 -3.68
CA ASP A 165 15.88 14.68 -2.45
C ASP A 165 14.66 13.89 -1.94
N GLY A 166 13.75 13.52 -2.85
CA GLY A 166 12.54 12.78 -2.53
C GLY A 166 11.48 13.60 -1.78
N ARG A 167 11.53 14.93 -1.86
CA ARG A 167 10.44 15.81 -1.39
C ARG A 167 9.11 15.44 -2.05
N VAL A 168 8.03 15.73 -1.34
CA VAL A 168 6.66 15.52 -1.83
C VAL A 168 6.02 16.84 -2.22
N ALA A 169 5.19 16.80 -3.27
CA ALA A 169 4.50 17.98 -3.77
C ALA A 169 3.14 17.62 -4.38
N LEU A 170 2.16 18.52 -4.27
CA LEU A 170 1.04 18.51 -5.19
C LEU A 170 1.47 19.27 -6.43
N VAL A 171 1.23 18.66 -7.59
CA VAL A 171 1.61 19.21 -8.89
C VAL A 171 0.32 19.45 -9.70
N PRO A 172 -0.41 20.56 -9.44
CA PRO A 172 -1.63 20.90 -10.15
C PRO A 172 -1.55 20.64 -11.65
N TRP A 173 -2.63 20.10 -12.21
CA TRP A 173 -2.77 19.69 -13.62
C TRP A 173 -2.02 18.40 -13.97
N ALA A 174 -0.79 18.24 -13.51
CA ALA A 174 -0.01 17.02 -13.72
C ALA A 174 -0.55 15.84 -12.90
N ASP A 175 -1.08 16.11 -11.71
CA ASP A 175 -1.72 15.14 -10.82
C ASP A 175 -3.09 14.63 -11.34
N MET A 176 -3.52 15.04 -12.53
CA MET A 176 -4.69 14.51 -13.24
C MET A 176 -4.35 13.31 -14.14
N MET A 177 -3.07 12.96 -14.27
CA MET A 177 -2.63 11.77 -15.00
C MET A 177 -2.97 10.51 -14.21
N ASN A 178 -3.62 9.54 -14.87
CA ASN A 178 -4.02 8.29 -14.22
C ASN A 178 -2.89 7.27 -14.19
N HIS A 179 -3.07 6.25 -13.35
CA HIS A 179 -2.17 5.11 -13.24
C HIS A 179 -2.33 4.13 -14.40
N SER A 180 -1.21 3.59 -14.89
CA SER A 180 -1.17 2.29 -15.58
C SER A 180 -0.04 1.42 -15.01
N CYS A 181 -0.29 0.11 -14.91
CA CYS A 181 0.72 -0.87 -14.52
C CYS A 181 1.73 -1.19 -15.64
N GLU A 182 1.49 -0.66 -16.85
CA GLU A 182 2.29 -0.93 -18.05
C GLU A 182 3.36 0.14 -18.32
N VAL A 183 3.39 1.20 -17.50
CA VAL A 183 4.32 2.32 -17.66
C VAL A 183 5.20 2.46 -16.42
N ASP A 184 6.42 2.92 -16.63
CA ASP A 184 7.37 3.25 -15.56
C ASP A 184 7.59 4.77 -15.42
N THR A 185 6.87 5.57 -16.21
CA THR A 185 6.97 7.04 -16.19
C THR A 185 6.46 7.63 -14.88
N PHE A 186 7.07 8.73 -14.48
CA PHE A 186 6.64 9.52 -13.32
C PHE A 186 6.94 11.00 -13.56
N LEU A 187 6.36 11.84 -12.72
CA LEU A 187 6.63 13.26 -12.68
C LEU A 187 7.88 13.50 -11.83
N ASP A 188 8.86 14.25 -12.36
CA ASP A 188 10.05 14.62 -11.60
C ASP A 188 10.53 16.03 -11.94
N TYR A 189 11.37 16.59 -11.08
CA TYR A 189 11.98 17.89 -11.28
C TYR A 189 13.13 17.83 -12.31
N ASP A 190 12.99 18.58 -13.40
CA ASP A 190 14.02 18.75 -14.41
C ASP A 190 14.90 19.96 -14.10
N LYS A 191 16.13 19.71 -13.62
CA LYS A 191 17.07 20.78 -13.25
C LYS A 191 17.33 21.80 -14.38
N PRO A 192 17.52 21.40 -15.66
CA PRO A 192 17.71 22.35 -16.75
C PRO A 192 16.52 23.29 -16.96
N SER A 193 15.29 22.75 -16.97
CA SER A 193 14.08 23.56 -17.16
C SER A 193 13.60 24.24 -15.88
N LYS A 194 14.17 23.89 -14.73
CA LYS A 194 13.82 24.37 -13.38
C LYS A 194 12.33 24.19 -13.05
N GLY A 195 11.74 23.05 -13.37
CA GLY A 195 10.33 22.76 -13.09
C GLY A 195 10.03 21.26 -13.09
N VAL A 196 8.82 20.89 -12.69
CA VAL A 196 8.37 19.49 -12.74
C VAL A 196 7.96 19.15 -14.17
N VAL A 197 8.45 18.03 -14.69
CA VAL A 197 8.16 17.58 -16.06
C VAL A 197 7.61 16.17 -16.08
N PHE A 198 6.81 15.89 -17.11
CA PHE A 198 6.49 14.54 -17.55
C PHE A 198 7.24 14.24 -18.85
N THR A 199 7.98 13.13 -18.86
CA THR A 199 8.68 12.62 -20.04
C THR A 199 8.10 11.25 -20.40
N THR A 200 7.74 11.04 -21.66
CA THR A 200 7.15 9.76 -22.12
C THR A 200 8.17 8.63 -22.20
N ASP A 201 7.78 7.42 -21.80
CA ASP A 201 8.53 6.17 -21.99
C ASP A 201 8.18 5.43 -23.29
N ARG A 202 7.05 5.80 -23.91
CA ARG A 202 6.50 5.18 -25.12
C ARG A 202 5.81 6.21 -26.03
N PRO A 203 5.61 5.91 -27.32
CA PRO A 203 4.79 6.74 -28.19
C PRO A 203 3.31 6.66 -27.82
N TYR A 204 2.54 7.70 -28.15
CA TYR A 204 1.07 7.74 -28.01
C TYR A 204 0.41 8.24 -29.30
N GLU A 205 -0.68 7.59 -29.69
CA GLU A 205 -1.53 7.98 -30.83
C GLU A 205 -2.64 8.97 -30.39
N PRO A 206 -3.19 9.79 -31.31
CA PRO A 206 -4.34 10.64 -30.99
C PRO A 206 -5.51 9.81 -30.45
N GLY A 207 -6.07 10.24 -29.32
CA GLY A 207 -7.15 9.53 -28.63
C GLY A 207 -6.67 8.60 -27.50
N GLU A 208 -5.37 8.26 -27.45
CA GLU A 208 -4.84 7.46 -26.35
C GLU A 208 -4.67 8.29 -25.07
N GLN A 209 -5.02 7.69 -23.94
CA GLN A 209 -4.74 8.29 -22.64
C GLN A 209 -3.25 8.15 -22.30
N VAL A 210 -2.68 9.24 -21.78
CA VAL A 210 -1.32 9.31 -21.29
C VAL A 210 -1.33 8.99 -19.79
N TYR A 211 -0.59 7.95 -19.41
CA TYR A 211 -0.57 7.42 -18.05
C TYR A 211 0.78 7.68 -17.36
N ILE A 212 0.78 7.58 -16.03
CA ILE A 212 1.98 7.51 -15.19
C ILE A 212 1.96 6.25 -14.31
N SER A 213 3.10 5.90 -13.74
CA SER A 213 3.20 4.95 -12.65
C SER A 213 2.97 5.68 -11.33
N TYR A 214 2.06 5.17 -10.50
CA TYR A 214 1.93 5.59 -9.10
C TYR A 214 2.95 4.89 -8.19
N GLY A 215 3.88 4.13 -8.80
CA GLY A 215 4.88 3.32 -8.13
C GLY A 215 4.52 1.84 -8.09
N LYS A 216 5.51 1.02 -7.69
CA LYS A 216 5.39 -0.44 -7.55
C LYS A 216 4.61 -0.77 -6.27
N LYS A 217 3.28 -0.78 -6.38
CA LYS A 217 2.34 -0.97 -5.27
C LYS A 217 1.50 -2.21 -5.49
N SER A 218 1.11 -2.87 -4.40
CA SER A 218 0.12 -3.94 -4.48
C SER A 218 -1.27 -3.41 -4.81
N ASN A 219 -2.18 -4.28 -5.26
CA ASN A 219 -3.58 -3.89 -5.49
C ASN A 219 -4.24 -3.39 -4.20
N GLY A 220 -3.90 -3.98 -3.05
CA GLY A 220 -4.35 -3.50 -1.75
C GLY A 220 -3.86 -2.08 -1.46
N GLU A 221 -2.59 -1.76 -1.77
CA GLU A 221 -2.03 -0.42 -1.57
C GLU A 221 -2.62 0.63 -2.52
N LEU A 222 -2.96 0.21 -3.75
CA LEU A 222 -3.66 1.04 -4.73
C LEU A 222 -5.07 1.37 -4.25
N LEU A 223 -5.81 0.38 -3.75
CA LEU A 223 -7.13 0.60 -3.14
C LEU A 223 -7.04 1.51 -1.91
N LEU A 224 -6.09 1.25 -1.04
CA LEU A 224 -5.85 1.97 0.21
C LEU A 224 -5.61 3.48 -0.01
N SER A 225 -4.92 3.87 -1.09
CA SER A 225 -4.50 5.26 -1.30
C SER A 225 -5.27 5.98 -2.42
N TYR A 226 -5.69 5.25 -3.47
CA TYR A 226 -6.28 5.84 -4.68
C TYR A 226 -7.73 5.39 -4.92
N GLY A 227 -8.20 4.32 -4.27
CA GLY A 227 -9.61 3.90 -4.34
C GLY A 227 -9.96 3.07 -5.58
N PHE A 228 -9.01 2.35 -6.16
CA PHE A 228 -9.26 1.42 -7.26
C PHE A 228 -8.44 0.14 -7.12
N VAL A 229 -8.88 -0.92 -7.81
CA VAL A 229 -8.17 -2.20 -7.93
C VAL A 229 -7.93 -2.46 -9.42
N PRO A 230 -6.68 -2.60 -9.89
CA PRO A 230 -6.40 -3.05 -11.25
C PRO A 230 -7.07 -4.36 -11.58
N LYS A 231 -7.35 -4.59 -12.87
CA LYS A 231 -7.88 -5.87 -13.34
C LYS A 231 -6.97 -7.02 -12.90
N GLU A 232 -7.59 -8.14 -12.52
CA GLU A 232 -6.85 -9.32 -12.08
C GLU A 232 -5.75 -9.70 -13.08
N GLY A 233 -4.53 -9.85 -12.57
CA GLY A 233 -3.37 -10.29 -13.35
C GLY A 233 -2.66 -9.21 -14.17
N THR A 234 -3.11 -7.94 -14.17
CA THR A 234 -2.44 -6.87 -14.92
C THR A 234 -1.37 -6.12 -14.11
N ASN A 235 -1.42 -6.15 -12.78
CA ASN A 235 -0.43 -5.51 -11.93
C ASN A 235 0.74 -6.48 -11.61
N PRO A 236 1.95 -6.27 -12.16
CA PRO A 236 3.10 -7.14 -11.89
C PRO A 236 3.68 -6.94 -10.48
N SER A 237 3.35 -5.84 -9.81
CA SER A 237 3.77 -5.55 -8.43
C SER A 237 2.76 -6.05 -7.39
N ASP A 238 1.69 -6.74 -7.83
CA ASP A 238 0.65 -7.20 -6.90
C ASP A 238 1.19 -8.20 -5.88
N SER A 239 0.75 -8.03 -4.64
CA SER A 239 1.15 -8.86 -3.50
C SER A 239 0.04 -8.93 -2.47
N VAL A 240 -0.01 -10.04 -1.75
CA VAL A 240 -0.87 -10.24 -0.58
C VAL A 240 0.00 -10.43 0.65
N GLU A 241 -0.37 -9.83 1.76
CA GLU A 241 0.32 -10.01 3.03
C GLU A 241 -0.07 -11.36 3.66
N LEU A 242 0.91 -12.23 3.88
CA LEU A 242 0.75 -13.48 4.61
C LEU A 242 1.17 -13.27 6.07
N SER A 243 0.22 -13.41 7.00
CA SER A 243 0.48 -13.29 8.44
C SER A 243 1.02 -14.61 9.01
N LEU A 244 2.16 -14.54 9.69
CA LEU A 244 2.78 -15.62 10.45
C LEU A 244 2.93 -15.20 11.91
N SER A 245 2.67 -16.11 12.85
CA SER A 245 2.75 -15.83 14.29
C SER A 245 3.50 -16.93 15.05
N LEU A 246 4.25 -16.54 16.09
CA LEU A 246 4.81 -17.52 17.03
C LEU A 246 3.70 -18.11 17.92
N GLU A 247 3.76 -19.42 18.14
CA GLU A 247 2.84 -20.10 19.04
C GLU A 247 3.28 -19.97 20.50
N LYS A 248 2.36 -19.59 21.39
CA LYS A 248 2.65 -19.49 22.84
C LYS A 248 3.01 -20.82 23.49
N SER A 249 2.63 -21.94 22.87
CA SER A 249 2.95 -23.31 23.28
C SER A 249 4.40 -23.72 22.97
N ASP A 250 5.13 -22.92 22.18
CA ASP A 250 6.51 -23.22 21.82
C ASP A 250 7.43 -23.21 23.06
N LYS A 251 8.24 -24.27 23.21
CA LYS A 251 9.20 -24.42 24.33
C LYS A 251 10.22 -23.28 24.38
N CYS A 252 10.54 -22.68 23.24
CA CYS A 252 11.48 -21.57 23.08
C CYS A 252 10.78 -20.23 22.82
N TYR A 253 9.48 -20.11 23.15
CA TYR A 253 8.70 -18.90 22.86
C TYR A 253 9.36 -17.63 23.42
N LYS A 254 9.90 -17.67 24.64
CA LYS A 254 10.51 -16.51 25.30
C LYS A 254 11.79 -16.07 24.60
N GLU A 255 12.65 -17.01 24.27
CA GLU A 255 13.93 -16.77 23.60
C GLU A 255 13.71 -16.27 22.16
N LYS A 256 12.74 -16.84 21.43
CA LYS A 256 12.35 -16.39 20.10
C LYS A 256 11.75 -14.98 20.14
N LEU A 257 10.90 -14.69 21.12
CA LEU A 257 10.35 -13.34 21.35
C LEU A 257 11.44 -12.31 21.64
N GLU A 258 12.41 -12.64 22.49
CA GLU A 258 13.54 -11.77 22.79
C GLU A 258 14.40 -11.51 21.54
N ALA A 259 14.62 -12.54 20.71
CA ALA A 259 15.33 -12.40 19.45
C ALA A 259 14.59 -11.47 18.46
N LEU A 260 13.27 -11.60 18.35
CA LEU A 260 12.43 -10.71 17.51
C LEU A 260 12.47 -9.26 18.01
N ARG A 261 12.30 -9.03 19.32
CA ARG A 261 12.29 -7.69 19.92
C ARG A 261 13.59 -6.94 19.68
N LYS A 262 14.73 -7.65 19.62
CA LYS A 262 16.04 -7.05 19.31
C LYS A 262 16.07 -6.35 17.95
N TYR A 263 15.21 -6.74 17.02
CA TYR A 263 15.08 -6.11 15.70
C TYR A 263 13.77 -5.34 15.53
N GLU A 264 13.09 -5.03 16.65
CA GLU A 264 11.79 -4.33 16.70
C GLU A 264 10.66 -5.11 16.00
N LEU A 265 10.76 -6.43 15.95
CA LEU A 265 9.69 -7.28 15.46
C LEU A 265 8.80 -7.72 16.62
N SER A 266 7.50 -7.86 16.31
CA SER A 266 6.52 -8.47 17.20
C SER A 266 6.36 -9.96 16.88
N THR A 267 5.59 -10.69 17.69
CA THR A 267 5.33 -12.12 17.49
C THR A 267 4.43 -12.43 16.30
N SER A 268 3.81 -11.43 15.68
CA SER A 268 2.99 -11.57 14.49
C SER A 268 3.57 -10.66 13.43
N GLN A 269 3.95 -11.23 12.29
CA GLN A 269 4.55 -10.49 11.19
C GLN A 269 3.77 -10.79 9.92
N CYS A 270 3.68 -9.79 9.03
CA CYS A 270 3.08 -9.92 7.71
C CYS A 270 4.18 -9.82 6.66
N PHE A 271 4.13 -10.72 5.69
CA PHE A 271 5.11 -10.76 4.61
C PHE A 271 4.41 -10.70 3.25
N PRO A 272 4.83 -9.81 2.34
CA PRO A 272 4.20 -9.67 1.03
C PRO A 272 4.61 -10.84 0.14
N ILE A 273 3.67 -11.73 -0.19
CA ILE A 273 3.87 -12.79 -1.19
C ILE A 273 3.32 -12.35 -2.54
N GLN A 274 4.01 -12.74 -3.61
CA GLN A 274 3.68 -12.42 -4.99
C GLN A 274 3.42 -13.69 -5.79
N ILE A 275 2.81 -13.56 -6.97
CA ILE A 275 2.60 -14.71 -7.87
C ILE A 275 3.91 -15.40 -8.27
N THR A 276 5.01 -14.66 -8.23
CA THR A 276 6.37 -15.08 -8.57
C THR A 276 7.11 -15.76 -7.42
N GLY A 277 6.65 -15.59 -6.17
CA GLY A 277 7.31 -16.18 -5.00
C GLY A 277 7.08 -15.38 -3.71
N TRP A 278 7.94 -15.62 -2.72
CA TRP A 278 7.88 -14.97 -1.41
C TRP A 278 9.25 -14.43 -1.00
N PRO A 279 9.29 -13.43 -0.11
CA PRO A 279 10.51 -12.83 0.39
C PRO A 279 11.35 -13.82 1.23
N VAL A 280 12.67 -13.60 1.29
CA VAL A 280 13.58 -14.40 2.12
C VAL A 280 13.32 -14.17 3.62
N GLU A 281 12.80 -12.99 3.95
CA GLU A 281 12.36 -12.58 5.27
C GLU A 281 11.28 -13.51 5.83
N LEU A 282 10.34 -13.94 4.96
CA LEU A 282 9.29 -14.89 5.30
C LEU A 282 9.87 -16.27 5.66
N MET A 283 10.84 -16.75 4.87
CA MET A 283 11.54 -18.01 5.16
C MET A 283 12.33 -17.91 6.47
N ALA A 284 13.04 -16.82 6.70
CA ALA A 284 13.79 -16.59 7.94
C ALA A 284 12.88 -16.63 9.17
N TYR A 285 11.71 -16.00 9.09
CA TYR A 285 10.71 -16.05 10.14
C TYR A 285 10.14 -17.47 10.34
N ALA A 286 9.86 -18.19 9.26
CA ALA A 286 9.38 -19.56 9.34
C ALA A 286 10.41 -20.50 9.98
N TYR A 287 11.69 -20.37 9.64
CA TYR A 287 12.77 -21.11 10.31
C TYR A 287 12.81 -20.79 11.80
N LEU A 288 12.74 -19.51 12.19
CA LEU A 288 12.68 -19.13 13.60
C LEU A 288 11.49 -19.80 14.30
N ALA A 289 10.32 -19.75 13.68
CA ALA A 289 9.09 -20.32 14.24
C ALA A 289 9.22 -21.83 14.51
N VAL A 290 9.80 -22.60 13.59
CA VAL A 290 9.90 -24.06 13.73
C VAL A 290 11.18 -24.54 14.42
N SER A 291 12.14 -23.65 14.68
CA SER A 291 13.44 -24.05 15.21
C SER A 291 13.35 -24.68 16.61
N PRO A 292 14.02 -25.82 16.86
CA PRO A 292 14.09 -26.44 18.17
C PRO A 292 15.06 -25.72 19.13
N PRO A 293 15.05 -26.05 20.44
CA PRO A 293 15.97 -25.48 21.43
C PRO A 293 17.46 -25.62 21.11
N SER A 294 17.84 -26.69 20.40
CA SER A 294 19.22 -26.94 19.95
C SER A 294 19.73 -25.88 18.96
N MET A 295 18.84 -25.15 18.29
CA MET A 295 19.15 -24.08 17.34
C MET A 295 19.02 -22.68 17.94
N SER A 296 18.99 -22.56 19.27
CA SER A 296 18.87 -21.26 19.97
C SER A 296 19.97 -20.25 19.60
N ARG A 297 21.16 -20.72 19.21
CA ARG A 297 22.26 -19.85 18.75
C ARG A 297 21.93 -19.12 17.44
N GLN A 298 21.04 -19.68 16.61
CA GLN A 298 20.67 -19.16 15.30
C GLN A 298 19.48 -18.19 15.35
N PHE A 299 18.71 -18.16 16.45
CA PHE A 299 17.50 -17.32 16.56
C PHE A 299 17.77 -15.86 16.23
N LYS A 300 18.89 -15.31 16.73
CA LYS A 300 19.28 -13.92 16.48
C LYS A 300 19.53 -13.64 14.99
N GLU A 301 20.11 -14.56 14.24
CA GLU A 301 20.35 -14.39 12.80
C GLU A 301 19.04 -14.49 12.01
N MET A 302 18.19 -15.47 12.34
CA MET A 302 16.87 -15.64 11.73
C MET A 302 16.01 -14.39 11.92
N SER A 303 15.94 -13.84 13.15
CA SER A 303 15.21 -12.59 13.43
C SER A 303 15.82 -11.38 12.70
N ALA A 304 17.15 -11.33 12.55
CA ALA A 304 17.81 -10.26 11.81
C ALA A 304 17.38 -10.24 10.34
N VAL A 305 17.42 -11.42 9.69
CA VAL A 305 17.01 -11.55 8.28
C VAL A 305 15.52 -11.31 8.13
N ALA A 306 14.68 -11.83 9.03
CA ALA A 306 13.23 -11.58 9.01
C ALA A 306 12.86 -10.09 9.10
N SER A 307 13.70 -9.26 9.73
CA SER A 307 13.42 -7.82 9.90
C SER A 307 13.68 -6.96 8.66
N ASN A 308 14.35 -7.50 7.64
CA ASN A 308 14.86 -6.74 6.48
C ASN A 308 15.78 -5.54 6.85
N LYS A 309 16.23 -5.42 8.12
CA LYS A 309 17.18 -4.39 8.57
C LYS A 309 18.64 -4.77 8.31
N ASN A 310 18.88 -5.97 7.79
CA ASN A 310 20.22 -6.46 7.49
C ASN A 310 20.64 -5.99 6.08
N THR A 311 21.76 -5.29 5.96
CA THR A 311 22.26 -4.73 4.68
C THR A 311 22.66 -5.79 3.65
N THR A 312 22.90 -7.03 4.09
CA THR A 312 23.10 -8.19 3.20
C THR A 312 21.87 -9.08 3.21
N LYS A 313 21.14 -9.14 2.09
CA LYS A 313 20.09 -10.15 1.84
C LYS A 313 20.74 -11.53 1.72
N LYS A 314 20.90 -12.21 2.85
CA LYS A 314 21.38 -13.59 2.89
C LYS A 314 20.20 -14.54 2.71
N ASP A 315 20.30 -15.43 1.72
CA ASP A 315 19.39 -16.58 1.61
C ASP A 315 19.78 -17.59 2.70
N LEU A 316 19.07 -17.55 3.84
CA LEU A 316 19.29 -18.50 4.93
C LEU A 316 18.76 -19.88 4.51
N ARG A 317 19.58 -20.90 4.74
CA ARG A 317 19.23 -22.30 4.46
C ARG A 317 19.51 -23.16 5.68
N TYR A 318 18.48 -23.83 6.16
CA TYR A 318 18.57 -24.80 7.25
C TYR A 318 17.91 -26.10 6.78
N PRO A 319 18.64 -26.96 6.02
CA PRO A 319 18.08 -28.17 5.44
C PRO A 319 17.38 -29.09 6.44
N GLU A 320 17.88 -29.13 7.69
CA GLU A 320 17.35 -29.93 8.79
C GLU A 320 15.95 -29.52 9.27
N ILE A 321 15.52 -28.29 8.98
CA ILE A 321 14.20 -27.76 9.35
C ILE A 321 13.43 -27.17 8.16
N GLU A 322 13.90 -27.41 6.92
CA GLU A 322 13.30 -26.87 5.70
C GLU A 322 11.86 -27.37 5.50
N GLU A 323 11.63 -28.66 5.72
CA GLU A 323 10.29 -29.24 5.57
C GLU A 323 9.30 -28.59 6.54
N GLN A 324 9.68 -28.47 7.81
CA GLN A 324 8.86 -27.89 8.86
C GLN A 324 8.56 -26.42 8.57
N ALA A 325 9.56 -25.65 8.14
CA ALA A 325 9.38 -24.25 7.79
C ALA A 325 8.41 -24.09 6.59
N LEU A 326 8.55 -24.90 5.54
CA LEU A 326 7.64 -24.88 4.39
C LEU A 326 6.23 -25.33 4.77
N GLN A 327 6.09 -26.32 5.64
CA GLN A 327 4.79 -26.77 6.15
C GLN A 327 4.13 -25.68 6.99
N PHE A 328 4.88 -25.00 7.85
CA PHE A 328 4.38 -23.87 8.65
C PHE A 328 3.84 -22.73 7.76
N ILE A 329 4.53 -22.40 6.67
CA ILE A 329 4.06 -21.40 5.70
C ILE A 329 2.80 -21.91 4.97
N LEU A 330 2.77 -23.19 4.59
CA LEU A 330 1.62 -23.80 3.93
C LEU A 330 0.37 -23.72 4.81
N ASP A 331 0.48 -24.05 6.09
CA ASP A 331 -0.65 -24.04 7.03
C ASP A 331 -1.23 -22.62 7.17
N ALA A 332 -0.37 -21.61 7.27
CA ALA A 332 -0.79 -20.21 7.27
C ALA A 332 -1.45 -19.79 5.95
N CYS A 333 -0.90 -20.23 4.80
CA CYS A 333 -1.46 -19.98 3.48
C CYS A 333 -2.84 -20.61 3.32
N GLU A 334 -3.05 -21.83 3.82
CA GLU A 334 -4.32 -22.54 3.75
C GLU A 334 -5.39 -21.92 4.67
N SER A 335 -4.99 -21.50 5.87
CA SER A 335 -5.84 -20.72 6.77
C SER A 335 -6.28 -19.40 6.12
N SER A 336 -5.35 -18.69 5.48
CA SER A 336 -5.65 -17.47 4.73
C SER A 336 -6.64 -17.76 3.59
N LEU A 337 -6.33 -18.73 2.71
CA LEU A 337 -7.21 -19.14 1.59
C LEU A 337 -8.65 -19.45 2.02
N SER A 338 -8.82 -20.10 3.18
CA SER A 338 -10.14 -20.40 3.74
C SER A 338 -10.96 -19.13 3.97
N LYS A 339 -10.34 -18.06 4.52
CA LYS A 339 -11.00 -16.76 4.72
C LYS A 339 -11.44 -16.13 3.40
N TYR A 340 -10.55 -16.09 2.40
CA TYR A 340 -10.87 -15.54 1.08
C TYR A 340 -11.99 -16.31 0.38
N ASN A 341 -11.96 -17.64 0.45
CA ASN A 341 -13.02 -18.47 -0.15
C ASN A 341 -14.37 -18.23 0.52
N LYS A 342 -14.40 -18.18 1.86
CA LYS A 342 -15.63 -17.88 2.61
C LYS A 342 -16.19 -16.50 2.23
N PHE A 343 -15.34 -15.48 2.15
CA PHE A 343 -15.75 -14.13 1.75
C PHE A 343 -16.35 -14.12 0.33
N LEU A 344 -15.63 -14.68 -0.66
CA LEU A 344 -16.07 -14.67 -2.06
C LEU A 344 -17.32 -15.54 -2.31
N GLN A 345 -17.55 -16.58 -1.52
CA GLN A 345 -18.79 -17.37 -1.59
C GLN A 345 -20.00 -16.60 -1.03
N SER A 346 -19.79 -15.80 0.02
CA SER A 346 -20.86 -15.06 0.70
C SER A 346 -21.13 -13.68 0.10
N SER A 347 -20.19 -13.10 -0.67
CA SER A 347 -20.31 -11.75 -1.23
C SER A 347 -21.53 -11.56 -2.14
N GLY A 348 -22.03 -12.62 -2.78
CA GLY A 348 -23.20 -12.59 -3.65
C GLY A 348 -24.50 -12.14 -2.94
N SER A 349 -24.63 -12.38 -1.63
CA SER A 349 -25.85 -12.14 -0.85
C SER A 349 -25.74 -11.01 0.19
N MET A 350 -24.63 -10.29 0.26
CA MET A 350 -24.34 -9.35 1.38
C MET A 350 -25.20 -8.07 1.44
N ASP A 351 -25.96 -7.71 0.39
CA ASP A 351 -26.64 -6.40 0.30
C ASP A 351 -28.16 -6.49 0.04
N LEU A 352 -28.83 -7.56 0.48
CA LEU A 352 -30.27 -7.77 0.23
C LEU A 352 -31.20 -6.83 1.02
N ASP A 353 -30.71 -6.11 2.04
CA ASP A 353 -31.54 -5.39 3.03
C ASP A 353 -31.57 -3.84 2.86
N VAL A 354 -31.30 -3.29 1.67
CA VAL A 354 -31.19 -1.82 1.47
C VAL A 354 -32.34 -1.23 0.66
N THR A 355 -33.01 -0.22 1.22
CA THR A 355 -34.17 0.46 0.61
C THR A 355 -33.82 1.76 -0.14
N SER A 356 -32.62 2.31 0.00
CA SER A 356 -32.19 3.58 -0.63
C SER A 356 -31.28 3.36 -1.86
N PRO A 357 -31.64 3.85 -3.07
CA PRO A 357 -30.86 3.65 -4.29
C PRO A 357 -29.42 4.22 -4.25
N LYS A 358 -29.22 5.39 -3.64
CA LYS A 358 -27.88 6.00 -3.53
C LYS A 358 -26.95 5.19 -2.63
N GLN A 359 -27.48 4.71 -1.50
CA GLN A 359 -26.72 3.85 -0.58
C GLN A 359 -26.44 2.49 -1.19
N LEU A 360 -27.39 1.95 -1.96
CA LEU A 360 -27.21 0.72 -2.73
C LEU A 360 -26.06 0.85 -3.74
N ASN A 361 -26.03 1.90 -4.55
CA ASN A 361 -24.96 2.11 -5.54
C ASN A 361 -23.57 2.21 -4.90
N ARG A 362 -23.43 2.94 -3.78
CA ARG A 362 -22.16 2.99 -3.05
C ARG A 362 -21.77 1.61 -2.55
N ARG A 363 -22.66 0.89 -1.88
CA ARG A 363 -22.35 -0.44 -1.33
C ARG A 363 -21.96 -1.44 -2.42
N LEU A 364 -22.68 -1.45 -3.53
CA LEU A 364 -22.35 -2.28 -4.68
C LEU A 364 -20.94 -1.96 -5.22
N PHE A 365 -20.59 -0.68 -5.32
CA PHE A 365 -19.26 -0.25 -5.75
C PHE A 365 -18.16 -0.69 -4.76
N LEU A 366 -18.33 -0.44 -3.46
CA LEU A 366 -17.33 -0.87 -2.45
C LEU A 366 -17.18 -2.38 -2.41
N LYS A 367 -18.30 -3.11 -2.50
CA LYS A 367 -18.30 -4.57 -2.59
C LYS A 367 -17.54 -5.04 -3.83
N GLN A 368 -17.74 -4.41 -4.99
CA GLN A 368 -17.04 -4.79 -6.21
C GLN A 368 -15.52 -4.62 -6.03
N LEU A 369 -15.06 -3.48 -5.50
CA LEU A 369 -13.64 -3.26 -5.20
C LEU A 369 -13.06 -4.33 -4.27
N ALA A 370 -13.81 -4.70 -3.23
CA ALA A 370 -13.39 -5.75 -2.31
C ALA A 370 -13.36 -7.15 -2.95
N VAL A 371 -14.33 -7.47 -3.80
CA VAL A 371 -14.36 -8.74 -4.56
C VAL A 371 -13.20 -8.80 -5.53
N ASP A 372 -12.90 -7.72 -6.24
CA ASP A 372 -11.78 -7.64 -7.18
C ASP A 372 -10.44 -7.83 -6.46
N LEU A 373 -10.26 -7.13 -5.32
CA LEU A 373 -9.06 -7.27 -4.50
C LEU A 373 -8.90 -8.70 -3.98
N CYS A 374 -9.93 -9.23 -3.31
CA CYS A 374 -9.90 -10.58 -2.74
C CYS A 374 -9.71 -11.66 -3.81
N THR A 375 -10.22 -11.44 -5.03
CA THR A 375 -9.98 -12.36 -6.16
C THR A 375 -8.50 -12.36 -6.55
N SER A 376 -7.89 -11.18 -6.70
CA SER A 376 -6.46 -11.04 -7.03
C SER A 376 -5.56 -11.64 -5.95
N GLU A 377 -5.81 -11.32 -4.68
CA GLU A 377 -5.05 -11.83 -3.54
C GLU A 377 -5.17 -13.35 -3.40
N ARG A 378 -6.38 -13.90 -3.59
CA ARG A 378 -6.61 -15.34 -3.58
C ARG A 378 -5.84 -16.06 -4.68
N ARG A 379 -5.72 -15.47 -5.88
CA ARG A 379 -4.92 -16.04 -6.97
C ARG A 379 -3.45 -16.20 -6.57
N ILE A 380 -2.89 -15.21 -5.88
CA ILE A 380 -1.51 -15.27 -5.36
C ILE A 380 -1.37 -16.37 -4.29
N LEU A 381 -2.33 -16.46 -3.37
CA LEU A 381 -2.34 -17.49 -2.34
C LEU A 381 -2.44 -18.91 -2.93
N PHE A 382 -3.31 -19.14 -3.92
CA PHE A 382 -3.40 -20.46 -4.58
C PHE A 382 -2.09 -20.84 -5.27
N ARG A 383 -1.43 -19.89 -5.92
CA ARG A 383 -0.12 -20.13 -6.53
C ARG A 383 0.93 -20.49 -5.48
N THR A 384 0.93 -19.78 -4.37
CA THR A 384 1.83 -20.04 -3.22
C THR A 384 1.60 -21.43 -2.65
N GLN A 385 0.35 -21.79 -2.36
CA GLN A 385 -0.04 -23.12 -1.90
C GLN A 385 0.42 -24.23 -2.86
N TYR A 386 0.23 -24.05 -4.17
CA TYR A 386 0.69 -25.02 -5.17
C TYR A 386 2.21 -25.22 -5.12
N ILE A 387 2.99 -24.13 -5.06
CA ILE A 387 4.46 -24.21 -4.99
C ILE A 387 4.90 -24.91 -3.70
N LEU A 388 4.32 -24.56 -2.56
CA LEU A 388 4.63 -25.17 -1.26
C LEU A 388 4.33 -26.67 -1.25
N ARG A 389 3.14 -27.08 -1.68
CA ARG A 389 2.74 -28.49 -1.78
C ARG A 389 3.66 -29.29 -2.70
N ARG A 390 4.11 -28.69 -3.80
CA ARG A 390 5.07 -29.32 -4.71
C ARG A 390 6.44 -29.51 -4.03
N ARG A 391 7.00 -28.46 -3.42
CA ARG A 391 8.29 -28.55 -2.72
C ARG A 391 8.27 -29.58 -1.59
N LEU A 392 7.22 -29.59 -0.77
CA LEU A 392 7.07 -30.57 0.31
C LEU A 392 6.99 -32.01 -0.22
N ARG A 393 6.28 -32.24 -1.33
CA ARG A 393 6.24 -33.55 -1.98
C ARG A 393 7.63 -33.98 -2.46
N ASP A 394 8.37 -33.06 -3.08
CA ASP A 394 9.71 -33.34 -3.60
C ASP A 394 10.67 -33.72 -2.45
N ILE A 395 10.67 -32.96 -1.33
CA ILE A 395 11.46 -33.26 -0.12
C ILE A 395 11.13 -34.65 0.43
N ARG A 396 9.84 -34.90 0.75
CA ARG A 396 9.38 -36.19 1.30
C ARG A 396 9.72 -37.37 0.38
N SER A 397 9.63 -37.16 -0.93
CA SER A 397 9.99 -38.20 -1.91
C SER A 397 11.49 -38.49 -1.97
N GLY A 398 12.33 -37.46 -1.81
CA GLY A 398 13.78 -37.58 -1.74
C GLY A 398 14.23 -38.33 -0.49
N GLU A 399 13.64 -37.99 0.67
CA GLU A 399 13.88 -38.69 1.94
C GLU A 399 13.49 -40.17 1.86
N LEU A 400 12.32 -40.48 1.28
CA LEU A 400 11.88 -41.86 1.02
C LEU A 400 12.82 -42.64 0.10
N ARG A 401 13.51 -41.98 -0.83
CA ARG A 401 14.54 -42.61 -1.68
C ARG A 401 15.83 -42.85 -0.90
N ALA A 402 16.27 -41.87 -0.12
CA ALA A 402 17.46 -42.00 0.73
C ALA A 402 17.32 -43.14 1.73
N LEU A 403 16.18 -43.22 2.44
CA LEU A 403 15.88 -44.30 3.39
C LEU A 403 15.93 -45.68 2.72
N ARG A 404 15.33 -45.82 1.53
CA ARG A 404 15.38 -47.07 0.75
C ARG A 404 16.80 -47.47 0.33
N LEU A 405 17.66 -46.51 0.01
CA LEU A 405 19.07 -46.77 -0.30
C LEU A 405 19.85 -47.21 0.96
N PHE A 406 19.62 -46.55 2.10
CA PHE A 406 20.24 -46.93 3.38
C PHE A 406 19.81 -48.33 3.84
N ASP A 407 18.53 -48.69 3.73
CA ASP A 407 18.05 -50.03 4.04
C ASP A 407 18.61 -51.09 3.07
N GLY A 408 18.76 -50.73 1.79
CA GLY A 408 19.40 -51.58 0.79
C GLY A 408 20.88 -51.84 1.09
N LEU A 409 21.62 -50.81 1.52
CA LEU A 409 23.01 -50.94 1.96
C LEU A 409 23.12 -51.76 3.24
N ARG A 410 22.23 -51.56 4.22
CA ARG A 410 22.23 -52.34 5.47
C ARG A 410 21.99 -53.83 5.24
N LYS A 411 21.27 -54.21 4.19
CA LYS A 411 21.08 -55.59 3.74
C LYS A 411 22.27 -56.18 2.96
N LEU A 412 23.22 -55.35 2.52
CA LEU A 412 24.46 -55.81 1.86
C LEU A 412 25.59 -56.07 2.86
N PHE A 413 25.48 -55.53 4.08
CA PHE A 413 26.50 -55.65 5.14
C PHE A 413 26.05 -56.50 6.35
N ASN A 414 24.87 -57.10 6.27
CA ASN A 414 24.38 -58.18 7.14
C ASN A 414 24.21 -59.43 6.29
#